data_AF-A0A6I9VTB9-F1
#
_entry.id   AF-A0A6I9VTB9-F1
#
_cell.length_a   1.000
_cell.length_b   1.000
_cell.length_c   1.000
_cell.angle_alpha   90.00
_cell.angle_beta   90.00
_cell.angle_gamma   90.00
#
_symmetry.space_group_name_H-M   'P 1'
#
loop_
_entity.id
_entity.type
_entity.pdbx_description
1 polymer ?
#
loop_
_entity_poly.entity_id
_entity_poly.type
_entity_poly.pdbx_seq_one_letter_code
_entity_poly.pdbx_strand_id
1 'polypeptide(L)'
;MCRYAQDLSLTLKIIADKNADLLKLNQKVDISRIKLYYMEDDGGQYLISPVDPEIKDAMRRVLNYFEKAHKIKATKLSIKKLKKSTALWLANMTCKDDKDFSYELTNRKGHLNIWLEFIKWMLFMSNHTFVALFTATFEKFGLKHGSEKHVRLIQQSKDLYQEFKDILGEDGVFLYPTHPTAAPMHHEPLCKPFNFSYTAIINVLGLPATACPLGLNKQGLPIGIQVVAGLFQDRLTLAIAEELERGFGGWVPPAIVA
;
A
#
# COMPACT_ATOMS: atom_id res chain seq x y z
N MET A 1 1.76 3.11 13.83
CA MET A 1 2.66 1.94 13.73
C MET A 1 3.00 1.51 15.14
N CYS A 2 2.83 0.23 15.45
CA CYS A 2 3.11 -0.37 16.75
C CYS A 2 3.54 -1.83 16.52
N ARG A 3 3.92 -2.52 17.61
CA ARG A 3 4.34 -3.93 17.54
C ARG A 3 3.14 -4.89 17.56
N TYR A 4 2.07 -4.51 18.28
CA TYR A 4 0.91 -5.35 18.50
C TYR A 4 -0.34 -4.74 17.89
N ALA A 5 -1.16 -5.55 17.22
CA ALA A 5 -2.38 -5.09 16.56
C ALA A 5 -3.35 -4.39 17.53
N GLN A 6 -3.45 -4.87 18.78
CA GLN A 6 -4.29 -4.28 19.82
C GLN A 6 -3.97 -2.79 20.13
N ASP A 7 -2.72 -2.36 19.92
CA ASP A 7 -2.30 -0.98 20.17
C ASP A 7 -2.77 -0.02 19.06
N LEU A 8 -3.08 -0.55 17.87
CA LEU A 8 -3.47 0.26 16.71
C LEU A 8 -4.79 1.00 16.95
N SER A 9 -5.78 0.33 17.54
CA SER A 9 -7.11 0.92 17.75
C SER A 9 -7.04 2.11 18.69
N LEU A 10 -6.32 1.97 19.81
CA LEU A 10 -6.11 3.07 20.76
C LEU A 10 -5.32 4.22 20.13
N THR A 11 -4.23 3.90 19.42
CA THR A 11 -3.39 4.91 18.76
C THR A 11 -4.17 5.69 17.71
N LEU A 12 -4.92 4.98 16.85
CA LEU A 12 -5.72 5.59 15.80
C LEU A 12 -6.85 6.45 16.37
N LYS A 13 -7.48 6.03 17.47
CA LYS A 13 -8.49 6.82 18.17
C LYS A 13 -7.95 8.16 18.65
N ILE A 14 -6.73 8.17 19.21
CA ILE A 14 -6.08 9.41 19.67
C ILE A 14 -5.72 10.31 18.49
N ILE A 15 -5.16 9.75 17.40
CA ILE A 15 -4.76 10.51 16.21
C ILE A 15 -5.97 11.09 15.47
N ALA A 16 -7.06 10.33 15.38
CA ALA A 16 -8.27 10.77 14.70
C ALA A 16 -9.00 11.89 15.46
N ASP A 17 -8.78 12.02 16.77
CA ASP A 17 -9.34 13.06 17.63
C ASP A 17 -10.86 13.21 17.41
N LYS A 18 -11.35 14.40 17.04
CA LYS A 18 -12.76 14.67 16.75
C LYS A 18 -13.38 13.79 15.64
N ASN A 19 -12.58 13.15 14.81
CA ASN A 19 -13.03 12.27 13.72
C ASN A 19 -13.09 10.79 14.14
N ALA A 20 -12.73 10.44 15.37
CA ALA A 20 -12.66 9.04 15.81
C ALA A 20 -14.01 8.30 15.69
N ASP A 21 -15.13 8.99 15.89
CA ASP A 21 -16.47 8.39 15.81
C ASP A 21 -16.82 7.95 14.38
N LEU A 22 -16.25 8.59 13.35
CA LEU A 22 -16.44 8.18 11.95
C LEU A 22 -15.89 6.77 11.70
N LEU A 23 -14.79 6.42 12.38
CA LEU A 23 -14.04 5.18 12.17
C LEU A 23 -14.63 3.97 12.91
N LYS A 24 -15.67 4.18 13.73
CA LYS A 24 -16.40 3.14 14.48
C LYS A 24 -15.48 2.22 15.33
N LEU A 25 -14.36 2.73 15.84
CA LEU A 25 -13.31 1.93 16.49
C LEU A 25 -13.75 1.19 17.77
N ASN A 26 -14.74 1.73 18.50
CA ASN A 26 -15.26 1.08 19.71
C ASN A 26 -16.32 -0.01 19.39
N GLN A 27 -16.77 -0.11 18.14
CA GLN A 27 -17.77 -1.10 17.75
C GLN A 27 -17.09 -2.46 17.56
N LYS A 28 -17.49 -3.44 18.38
CA LYS A 28 -17.01 -4.82 18.24
C LYS A 28 -17.34 -5.38 16.86
N VAL A 29 -16.38 -6.09 16.30
CA VAL A 29 -16.50 -6.75 15.00
C VAL A 29 -16.77 -8.24 15.22
N ASP A 30 -17.88 -8.74 14.68
CA ASP A 30 -18.14 -10.17 14.60
C ASP A 30 -17.43 -10.72 13.35
N ILE A 31 -16.28 -11.39 13.56
CA ILE A 31 -15.45 -11.91 12.49
C ILE A 31 -16.24 -12.86 11.59
N SER A 32 -17.13 -13.68 12.16
CA SER A 32 -17.89 -14.71 11.43
C SER A 32 -18.81 -14.16 10.34
N ARG A 33 -19.13 -12.86 10.38
CA ARG A 33 -20.00 -12.17 9.43
C ARG A 33 -19.24 -11.43 8.33
N ILE A 34 -17.92 -11.37 8.39
CA ILE A 34 -17.11 -10.63 7.42
C ILE A 34 -17.10 -11.34 6.07
N LYS A 35 -17.25 -10.56 5.00
CA LYS A 35 -17.04 -11.04 3.63
C LYS A 35 -15.56 -10.91 3.28
N LEU A 36 -14.88 -12.04 3.14
CA LEU A 36 -13.45 -12.07 2.86
C LEU A 36 -13.18 -12.21 1.36
N TYR A 37 -12.45 -11.25 0.81
CA TYR A 37 -12.01 -11.21 -0.59
C TYR A 37 -10.49 -11.21 -0.66
N TYR A 38 -9.92 -11.72 -1.76
CA TYR A 38 -8.46 -11.68 -1.92
C TYR A 38 -8.00 -11.67 -3.37
N MET A 39 -6.77 -11.16 -3.59
CA MET A 39 -5.96 -11.36 -4.80
C MET A 39 -4.52 -11.65 -4.39
N GLU A 40 -3.86 -12.58 -5.08
CA GLU A 40 -2.48 -13.00 -4.79
C GLU A 40 -1.42 -12.15 -5.53
N ASP A 41 -1.83 -11.37 -6.53
CA ASP A 41 -1.00 -10.46 -7.31
C ASP A 41 -1.86 -9.38 -8.00
N ASP A 42 -1.21 -8.46 -8.71
CA ASP A 42 -1.83 -7.30 -9.35
C ASP A 42 -2.39 -7.58 -10.76
N GLY A 43 -2.39 -8.85 -11.21
CA GLY A 43 -2.68 -9.21 -12.60
C GLY A 43 -1.46 -9.18 -13.53
N GLY A 44 -0.25 -9.18 -12.96
CA GLY A 44 1.01 -9.41 -13.66
C GLY A 44 1.48 -8.20 -14.46
N GLN A 45 1.64 -7.05 -13.81
CA GLN A 45 2.27 -5.89 -14.44
C GLN A 45 3.76 -6.16 -14.69
N TYR A 46 4.25 -5.81 -15.89
CA TYR A 46 5.60 -6.17 -16.33
C TYR A 46 6.72 -5.43 -15.57
N LEU A 47 6.45 -4.20 -15.12
CA LEU A 47 7.42 -3.36 -14.41
C LEU A 47 7.45 -3.63 -12.89
N ILE A 48 6.66 -4.59 -12.42
CA ILE A 48 6.52 -4.96 -11.02
C ILE A 48 7.06 -6.37 -10.86
N SER A 49 7.80 -6.61 -9.77
CA SER A 49 8.31 -7.94 -9.48
C SER A 49 7.15 -8.92 -9.24
N PRO A 50 7.25 -10.18 -9.70
CA PRO A 50 6.26 -11.19 -9.34
C PRO A 50 6.23 -11.36 -7.82
N VAL A 51 5.04 -11.59 -7.27
CA VAL A 51 4.88 -11.85 -5.84
C VAL A 51 5.56 -13.16 -5.48
N ASP A 52 6.43 -13.10 -4.47
CA ASP A 52 7.16 -14.22 -3.90
C ASP A 52 6.20 -15.37 -3.53
N PRO A 53 6.46 -16.61 -3.98
CA PRO A 53 5.68 -17.77 -3.59
C PRO A 53 5.43 -17.89 -2.09
N GLU A 54 6.40 -17.52 -1.23
CA GLU A 54 6.25 -17.61 0.22
C GLU A 54 5.19 -16.63 0.76
N ILE A 55 5.02 -15.46 0.12
CA ILE A 55 3.94 -14.50 0.44
C ILE A 55 2.59 -15.06 -0.01
N LYS A 56 2.51 -15.66 -1.21
CA LYS A 56 1.28 -16.32 -1.69
C LYS A 56 0.88 -17.47 -0.78
N ASP A 57 1.85 -18.28 -0.36
CA ASP A 57 1.61 -19.39 0.56
C ASP A 57 1.20 -18.90 1.95
N ALA A 58 1.78 -17.81 2.46
CA ALA A 58 1.32 -17.17 3.69
C ALA A 58 -0.13 -16.71 3.59
N MET A 59 -0.49 -16.06 2.48
CA MET A 59 -1.88 -15.66 2.20
C MET A 59 -2.80 -16.90 2.17
N ARG A 60 -2.44 -17.99 1.48
CA ARG A 60 -3.24 -19.22 1.46
C ARG A 60 -3.43 -19.84 2.84
N ARG A 61 -2.40 -19.81 3.70
CA ARG A 61 -2.54 -20.25 5.10
C ARG A 61 -3.56 -19.40 5.86
N VAL A 62 -3.56 -18.07 5.64
CA VAL A 62 -4.58 -17.17 6.18
C VAL A 62 -5.98 -17.56 5.72
N LEU A 63 -6.18 -17.79 4.42
CA LEU A 63 -7.50 -18.20 3.89
C LEU A 63 -7.99 -19.51 4.54
N ASN A 64 -7.10 -20.50 4.63
CA ASN A 64 -7.39 -21.79 5.28
C ASN A 64 -7.70 -21.63 6.77
N TYR A 65 -7.02 -20.71 7.47
CA TYR A 65 -7.30 -20.40 8.87
C TYR A 65 -8.72 -19.85 9.06
N PHE A 66 -9.11 -18.84 8.27
CA PHE A 66 -10.46 -18.27 8.34
C PHE A 66 -11.56 -19.28 7.98
N GLU A 67 -11.32 -20.16 7.02
CA GLU A 67 -12.27 -21.23 6.67
C GLU A 67 -12.43 -22.24 7.82
N LYS A 68 -11.33 -22.65 8.47
CA LYS A 68 -11.38 -23.65 9.55
C LYS A 68 -11.94 -23.07 10.86
N ALA A 69 -11.42 -21.93 11.29
CA ALA A 69 -11.70 -21.31 12.58
C ALA A 69 -13.04 -20.55 12.58
N HIS A 70 -13.35 -19.82 11.51
CA HIS A 70 -14.49 -18.91 11.45
C HIS A 70 -15.58 -19.32 10.45
N LYS A 71 -15.38 -20.42 9.71
CA LYS A 71 -16.27 -20.89 8.64
C LYS A 71 -16.48 -19.86 7.52
N ILE A 72 -15.51 -18.96 7.33
CA ILE A 72 -15.54 -17.94 6.28
C ILE A 72 -14.81 -18.48 5.05
N LYS A 73 -15.54 -18.63 3.95
CA LYS A 73 -14.95 -18.98 2.66
C LYS A 73 -14.56 -17.71 1.91
N ALA A 74 -13.26 -17.53 1.69
CA ALA A 74 -12.76 -16.38 0.96
C ALA A 74 -13.08 -16.44 -0.54
N THR A 75 -13.43 -15.30 -1.12
CA THR A 75 -13.73 -15.16 -2.56
C THR A 75 -12.53 -14.58 -3.29
N LYS A 76 -11.97 -15.33 -4.25
CA LYS A 76 -10.89 -14.84 -5.10
C LYS A 76 -11.45 -13.83 -6.11
N LEU A 77 -10.87 -12.63 -6.15
CA LEU A 77 -11.23 -11.60 -7.10
C LEU A 77 -10.25 -11.56 -8.29
N SER A 78 -10.67 -10.89 -9.36
CA SER A 78 -9.83 -10.64 -10.54
C SER A 78 -10.06 -9.23 -11.07
N ILE A 79 -9.51 -8.25 -10.36
CA ILE A 79 -9.70 -6.83 -10.67
C ILE A 79 -8.61 -6.38 -11.66
N LYS A 80 -8.91 -6.50 -12.96
CA LYS A 80 -7.97 -6.21 -14.06
C LYS A 80 -7.37 -4.78 -14.00
N LYS A 81 -8.08 -3.82 -13.40
CA LYS A 81 -7.61 -2.43 -13.27
C LYS A 81 -6.40 -2.31 -12.34
N LEU A 82 -6.20 -3.25 -11.39
CA LEU A 82 -5.03 -3.24 -10.49
C LEU A 82 -3.71 -3.42 -11.24
N LYS A 83 -3.71 -4.02 -12.43
CA LYS A 83 -2.52 -4.08 -13.29
C LYS A 83 -1.99 -2.69 -13.67
N LYS A 84 -2.86 -1.68 -13.65
CA LYS A 84 -2.53 -0.28 -13.97
C LYS A 84 -2.19 0.56 -12.73
N SER A 85 -2.02 -0.05 -11.55
CA SER A 85 -1.82 0.63 -10.27
C SER A 85 -0.81 1.78 -10.33
N THR A 86 0.38 1.55 -10.91
CA THR A 86 1.42 2.57 -11.06
C THR A 86 0.96 3.77 -11.90
N ALA A 87 0.27 3.52 -13.02
CA ALA A 87 -0.19 4.58 -13.90
C ALA A 87 -1.35 5.38 -13.28
N LEU A 88 -2.24 4.70 -12.55
CA LEU A 88 -3.31 5.35 -11.80
C LEU A 88 -2.73 6.22 -10.68
N TRP A 89 -1.74 5.71 -9.94
CA TRP A 89 -1.05 6.47 -8.90
C TRP A 89 -0.34 7.70 -9.47
N LEU A 90 0.44 7.55 -10.55
CA LEU A 90 1.11 8.67 -11.22
C LEU A 90 0.12 9.75 -11.67
N ALA A 91 -1.04 9.36 -12.20
CA ALA A 91 -2.08 10.31 -12.57
C ALA A 91 -2.64 11.08 -11.36
N ASN A 92 -2.91 10.40 -10.24
CA ASN A 92 -3.44 11.06 -9.04
C ASN A 92 -2.40 11.92 -8.31
N MET A 93 -1.11 11.67 -8.50
CA MET A 93 -0.03 12.52 -7.99
C MET A 93 0.26 13.73 -8.88
N THR A 94 -0.28 13.78 -10.10
CA THR A 94 0.03 14.88 -11.02
C THR A 94 -0.60 16.18 -10.53
N CYS A 95 0.22 17.22 -10.37
CA CYS A 95 -0.22 18.52 -9.84
C CYS A 95 -0.66 19.51 -10.94
N LYS A 96 -1.60 20.40 -10.60
CA LYS A 96 -2.16 21.42 -11.50
C LYS A 96 -1.32 22.71 -11.55
N ASP A 97 -0.74 23.12 -10.42
CA ASP A 97 -0.23 24.48 -10.19
C ASP A 97 1.29 24.60 -10.22
N ASP A 98 1.98 23.79 -11.04
CA ASP A 98 3.45 23.71 -11.07
C ASP A 98 4.08 23.51 -9.68
N LYS A 99 3.38 22.91 -8.72
CA LYS A 99 3.95 22.52 -7.41
C LYS A 99 4.48 21.10 -7.48
N ASP A 100 5.32 20.85 -8.48
CA ASP A 100 5.93 19.55 -8.73
C ASP A 100 7.00 19.19 -7.68
N PHE A 101 7.53 17.98 -7.73
CA PHE A 101 8.56 17.56 -6.79
C PHE A 101 9.82 18.44 -6.86
N SER A 102 10.12 19.06 -7.99
CA SER A 102 11.20 20.05 -8.11
C SER A 102 10.94 21.28 -7.21
N TYR A 103 9.70 21.74 -7.12
CA TYR A 103 9.29 22.79 -6.17
C TYR A 103 9.47 22.36 -4.71
N GLU A 104 9.07 21.13 -4.36
CA GLU A 104 9.22 20.61 -3.00
C GLU A 104 10.70 20.48 -2.59
N LEU A 105 11.59 20.06 -3.51
CA LEU A 105 13.03 19.94 -3.24
C LEU A 105 13.72 21.27 -2.88
N THR A 106 13.14 22.41 -3.26
CA THR A 106 13.69 23.73 -2.90
C THR A 106 13.12 24.28 -1.59
N ASN A 107 12.40 23.47 -0.80
CA ASN A 107 11.57 23.92 0.32
C ASN A 107 10.54 24.96 -0.12
N ARG A 108 9.91 24.74 -1.29
CA ARG A 108 8.79 25.57 -1.78
C ARG A 108 9.16 27.02 -2.08
N LYS A 109 10.43 27.30 -2.32
CA LYS A 109 10.95 28.66 -2.60
C LYS A 109 11.03 28.97 -4.10
N GLY A 110 10.95 27.95 -4.95
CA GLY A 110 11.04 28.08 -6.41
C GLY A 110 11.24 26.72 -7.06
N HIS A 111 11.81 26.68 -8.25
CA HIS A 111 12.10 25.42 -8.94
C HIS A 111 13.58 25.15 -9.06
N LEU A 112 13.92 23.87 -8.94
CA LEU A 112 15.26 23.36 -9.11
C LEU A 112 15.59 23.27 -10.60
N ASN A 113 16.77 23.76 -10.97
CA ASN A 113 17.32 23.52 -12.31
C ASN A 113 17.91 22.11 -12.35
N ILE A 114 17.08 21.16 -12.79
CA ILE A 114 17.38 19.71 -12.78
C ILE A 114 18.72 19.40 -13.47
N TRP A 115 18.99 20.01 -14.62
CA TRP A 115 20.23 19.78 -15.37
C TRP A 115 21.47 20.25 -14.61
N LEU A 116 21.41 21.44 -13.99
CA LEU A 116 22.51 21.94 -13.16
C LEU A 116 22.71 21.08 -11.91
N GLU A 117 21.65 20.60 -11.28
CA GLU A 117 21.77 19.74 -10.10
C GLU A 117 22.31 18.35 -10.43
N PHE A 118 22.00 17.79 -11.60
CA PHE A 118 22.68 16.57 -12.05
C PHE A 118 24.19 16.78 -12.26
N ILE A 119 24.58 17.92 -12.84
CA ILE A 119 26.00 18.27 -12.97
C ILE A 119 26.65 18.41 -11.59
N LYS A 120 26.02 19.15 -10.67
CA LYS A 120 26.51 19.25 -9.29
C LYS A 120 26.58 17.89 -8.61
N TRP A 121 25.62 17.00 -8.84
CA TRP A 121 25.61 15.67 -8.26
C TRP A 121 26.77 14.83 -8.77
N MET A 122 27.07 14.87 -10.08
CA MET A 122 28.25 14.22 -10.66
C MET A 122 29.57 14.77 -10.09
N LEU A 123 29.59 16.05 -9.71
CA LEU A 123 30.71 16.71 -9.06
C LEU A 123 30.71 16.58 -7.53
N PHE A 124 29.81 15.79 -6.93
CA PHE A 124 29.62 15.64 -5.48
C PHE A 124 29.30 16.95 -4.72
N MET A 125 28.73 17.93 -5.43
CA MET A 125 28.34 19.25 -4.91
C MET A 125 26.82 19.43 -4.74
N SER A 126 25.99 18.47 -5.16
CA SER A 126 24.53 18.59 -5.02
C SER A 126 24.10 18.22 -3.60
N ASN A 127 23.16 18.98 -3.06
CA ASN A 127 22.49 18.68 -1.80
C ASN A 127 21.35 17.66 -1.96
N HIS A 128 21.12 17.17 -3.18
CA HIS A 128 20.03 16.25 -3.51
C HIS A 128 20.56 14.87 -3.86
N THR A 129 19.81 13.83 -3.48
CA THR A 129 20.13 12.46 -3.85
C THR A 129 19.79 12.22 -5.32
N PHE A 130 20.47 11.25 -5.94
CA PHE A 130 20.17 10.83 -7.32
C PHE A 130 18.68 10.47 -7.51
N VAL A 131 18.10 9.74 -6.55
CA VAL A 131 16.69 9.35 -6.58
C VAL A 131 15.78 10.58 -6.58
N ALA A 132 16.10 11.61 -5.80
CA ALA A 132 15.31 12.84 -5.78
C ALA A 132 15.33 13.56 -7.13
N LEU A 133 16.51 13.70 -7.73
CA LEU A 133 16.66 14.33 -9.05
C LEU A 133 15.97 13.52 -10.15
N PHE A 134 16.05 12.19 -10.07
CA PHE A 134 15.37 11.28 -10.99
C PHE A 134 13.85 11.39 -10.88
N THR A 135 13.30 11.41 -9.66
CA THR A 135 11.85 11.62 -9.43
C THR A 135 11.38 12.97 -9.99
N ALA A 136 12.11 14.06 -9.71
CA ALA A 136 11.78 15.39 -10.23
C ALA A 136 11.78 15.42 -11.77
N THR A 137 12.72 14.70 -12.39
CA THR A 137 12.77 14.55 -13.86
C THR A 137 11.57 13.76 -14.37
N PHE A 138 11.27 12.63 -13.73
CA PHE A 138 10.18 11.75 -14.12
C PHE A 138 8.83 12.45 -14.05
N GLU A 139 8.61 13.30 -13.04
CA GLU A 139 7.40 14.10 -12.92
C GLU A 139 7.35 15.20 -13.98
N LYS A 140 8.43 15.97 -14.15
CA LYS A 140 8.49 17.09 -15.11
C LYS A 140 8.26 16.66 -16.57
N PHE A 141 8.80 15.50 -16.95
CA PHE A 141 8.66 14.94 -18.29
C PHE A 141 7.56 13.87 -18.39
N GLY A 142 6.89 13.57 -17.29
CA GLY A 142 5.91 12.53 -17.18
C GLY A 142 4.53 12.91 -17.72
N LEU A 143 3.51 12.40 -17.04
CA LEU A 143 2.12 12.64 -17.40
C LEU A 143 1.73 14.08 -17.07
N LYS A 144 1.35 14.87 -18.08
CA LYS A 144 0.90 16.26 -17.86
C LYS A 144 -0.52 16.31 -17.32
N HIS A 145 -0.74 17.15 -16.31
CA HIS A 145 -2.06 17.40 -15.76
C HIS A 145 -3.01 17.94 -16.84
N GLY A 146 -4.24 17.46 -16.86
CA GLY A 146 -5.26 17.87 -17.83
C GLY A 146 -5.10 17.29 -19.25
N SER A 147 -4.02 16.55 -19.53
CA SER A 147 -3.92 15.81 -20.80
C SER A 147 -5.03 14.76 -20.92
N GLU A 148 -5.40 14.38 -22.15
CA GLU A 148 -6.44 13.36 -22.39
C GLU A 148 -6.13 12.04 -21.66
N LYS A 149 -4.84 11.63 -21.68
CA LYS A 149 -4.38 10.44 -20.96
C LYS A 149 -4.54 10.59 -19.45
N HIS A 150 -4.25 11.77 -18.88
CA HIS A 150 -4.45 12.05 -17.46
C HIS A 150 -5.92 11.94 -17.09
N VAL A 151 -6.81 12.62 -17.82
CA VAL A 151 -8.26 12.58 -17.58
C VAL A 151 -8.80 11.14 -17.64
N ARG A 152 -8.34 10.35 -18.61
CA ARG A 152 -8.72 8.93 -18.74
C ARG A 152 -8.26 8.06 -17.55
N LEU A 153 -7.06 8.31 -17.01
CA LEU A 153 -6.53 7.57 -15.85
C LEU A 153 -7.23 7.98 -14.55
N ILE A 154 -7.56 9.27 -14.40
CA ILE A 154 -8.39 9.75 -13.29
C ILE A 154 -9.77 9.10 -13.32
N GLN A 155 -10.40 9.00 -14.50
CA GLN A 155 -11.68 8.31 -14.62
C GLN A 155 -11.56 6.82 -14.25
N GLN A 156 -10.53 6.13 -14.72
CA GLN A 156 -10.29 4.72 -14.32
C GLN A 156 -10.07 4.56 -12.80
N SER A 157 -9.47 5.56 -12.14
CA SER A 157 -9.30 5.56 -10.68
C SER A 157 -10.66 5.67 -9.97
N LYS A 158 -11.55 6.54 -10.46
CA LYS A 158 -12.92 6.67 -9.94
C LYS A 158 -13.74 5.40 -10.15
N ASP A 159 -13.65 4.81 -11.34
CA ASP A 159 -14.35 3.55 -11.66
C ASP A 159 -13.85 2.40 -10.79
N LEU A 160 -12.56 2.37 -10.46
CA LEU A 160 -11.98 1.38 -9.56
C LEU A 160 -12.41 1.60 -8.11
N TYR A 161 -12.48 2.87 -7.65
CA TYR A 161 -13.01 3.20 -6.34
C TYR A 161 -14.46 2.74 -6.19
N GLN A 162 -15.30 2.99 -7.19
CA GLN A 162 -16.69 2.55 -7.16
C GLN A 162 -16.80 1.02 -7.10
N GLU A 163 -16.00 0.30 -7.89
CA GLU A 163 -15.91 -1.17 -7.84
C GLU A 163 -15.51 -1.68 -6.45
N PHE A 164 -14.50 -1.08 -5.81
CA PHE A 164 -14.10 -1.43 -4.44
C PHE A 164 -15.18 -1.08 -3.41
N LYS A 165 -15.84 0.07 -3.56
CA LYS A 165 -16.94 0.48 -2.66
C LYS A 165 -18.09 -0.53 -2.69
N ASP A 166 -18.45 -1.01 -3.88
CA ASP A 166 -19.54 -1.97 -4.05
C ASP A 166 -19.16 -3.36 -3.53
N ILE A 167 -17.91 -3.79 -3.71
CA ILE A 167 -17.39 -5.07 -3.20
C ILE A 167 -17.28 -5.06 -1.67
N LEU A 168 -16.71 -3.99 -1.10
CA LEU A 168 -16.37 -3.96 0.32
C LEU A 168 -17.54 -3.55 1.21
N GLY A 169 -18.39 -2.61 0.79
CA GLY A 169 -19.52 -2.16 1.61
C GLY A 169 -19.11 -1.82 3.06
N GLU A 170 -19.90 -2.30 4.03
CA GLU A 170 -19.64 -2.09 5.47
C GLU A 170 -19.05 -3.30 6.21
N ASP A 171 -18.97 -4.46 5.55
CA ASP A 171 -18.62 -5.76 6.15
C ASP A 171 -17.60 -6.55 5.32
N GLY A 172 -17.12 -6.01 4.21
CA GLY A 172 -16.15 -6.62 3.31
C GLY A 172 -14.71 -6.24 3.65
N VAL A 173 -13.83 -7.22 3.51
CA VAL A 173 -12.39 -7.10 3.70
C VAL A 173 -11.67 -7.70 2.50
N PHE A 174 -10.69 -6.98 1.98
CA PHE A 174 -9.84 -7.41 0.86
C PHE A 174 -8.41 -7.64 1.34
N LEU A 175 -7.93 -8.89 1.20
CA LEU A 175 -6.57 -9.29 1.48
C LEU A 175 -5.72 -9.17 0.21
N TYR A 176 -4.61 -8.46 0.33
CA TYR A 176 -3.73 -8.16 -0.80
C TYR A 176 -2.26 -8.16 -0.35
N PRO A 177 -1.28 -8.49 -1.20
CA PRO A 177 0.13 -8.39 -0.81
C PRO A 177 0.47 -6.93 -0.47
N THR A 178 1.21 -6.69 0.62
CA THR A 178 1.72 -5.34 0.91
C THR A 178 2.86 -4.98 -0.04
N HIS A 179 3.69 -5.96 -0.37
CA HIS A 179 4.84 -5.82 -1.25
C HIS A 179 5.07 -7.17 -1.95
N PRO A 180 5.60 -7.22 -3.19
CA PRO A 180 5.78 -8.47 -3.91
C PRO A 180 6.94 -9.32 -3.40
N THR A 181 7.86 -8.76 -2.61
CA THR A 181 9.05 -9.45 -2.09
C THR A 181 9.23 -9.14 -0.61
N ALA A 182 10.01 -9.96 0.10
CA ALA A 182 10.51 -9.61 1.43
C ALA A 182 11.41 -8.36 1.39
N ALA A 183 11.99 -7.97 2.52
CA ALA A 183 12.88 -6.82 2.58
C ALA A 183 13.97 -6.91 1.49
N PRO A 184 14.02 -5.96 0.53
CA PRO A 184 15.00 -6.00 -0.55
C PRO A 184 16.39 -5.63 -0.02
N MET A 185 17.43 -6.04 -0.76
CA MET A 185 18.80 -5.65 -0.45
C MET A 185 19.00 -4.14 -0.65
N HIS A 186 20.01 -3.56 0.00
CA HIS A 186 20.36 -2.17 -0.25
C HIS A 186 20.60 -1.92 -1.74
N HIS A 187 20.10 -0.79 -2.23
CA HIS A 187 20.16 -0.36 -3.65
C HIS A 187 19.34 -1.18 -4.65
N GLU A 188 18.88 -2.39 -4.32
CA GLU A 188 18.00 -3.18 -5.19
C GLU A 188 16.72 -2.43 -5.63
N PRO A 189 16.06 -1.61 -4.78
CA PRO A 189 14.91 -0.82 -5.20
C PRO A 189 15.17 0.15 -6.35
N LEU A 190 16.43 0.54 -6.61
CA LEU A 190 16.77 1.39 -7.76
C LEU A 190 16.45 0.70 -9.09
N CYS A 191 16.55 -0.63 -9.14
CA CYS A 191 16.23 -1.43 -10.32
C CYS A 191 14.78 -1.95 -10.31
N LYS A 192 14.08 -1.86 -9.17
CA LYS A 192 12.69 -2.32 -8.99
C LYS A 192 11.80 -1.20 -8.42
N PRO A 193 11.77 -0.01 -9.05
CA PRO A 193 11.23 1.19 -8.42
C PRO A 193 9.71 1.16 -8.24
N PHE A 194 8.98 0.25 -8.91
CA PHE A 194 7.52 0.25 -8.91
C PHE A 194 6.88 -0.81 -8.01
N ASN A 195 7.67 -1.58 -7.23
CA ASN A 195 7.13 -2.58 -6.31
C ASN A 195 6.20 -1.98 -5.23
N PHE A 196 6.34 -0.68 -4.92
CA PHE A 196 5.42 0.04 -4.02
C PHE A 196 3.99 0.17 -4.57
N SER A 197 3.74 -0.16 -5.84
CA SER A 197 2.41 -0.01 -6.47
C SER A 197 1.31 -0.79 -5.74
N TYR A 198 1.65 -1.85 -5.01
CA TYR A 198 0.72 -2.63 -4.19
C TYR A 198 0.07 -1.79 -3.08
N THR A 199 0.79 -0.86 -2.45
CA THR A 199 0.24 0.07 -1.46
C THR A 199 -0.24 1.37 -2.11
N ALA A 200 0.45 1.80 -3.18
CA ALA A 200 0.15 3.05 -3.88
C ALA A 200 -1.30 3.10 -4.37
N ILE A 201 -1.81 1.98 -4.90
CA ILE A 201 -3.18 1.93 -5.40
C ILE A 201 -4.20 2.11 -4.28
N ILE A 202 -3.93 1.62 -3.07
CA ILE A 202 -4.86 1.79 -1.95
C ILE A 202 -4.93 3.27 -1.52
N ASN A 203 -3.81 4.00 -1.59
CA ASN A 203 -3.80 5.45 -1.39
C ASN A 203 -4.64 6.18 -2.44
N VAL A 204 -4.59 5.76 -3.71
CA VAL A 204 -5.43 6.32 -4.78
C VAL A 204 -6.92 6.13 -4.48
N LEU A 205 -7.29 4.99 -3.91
CA LEU A 205 -8.68 4.69 -3.56
C LEU A 205 -9.11 5.35 -2.24
N GLY A 206 -8.17 5.85 -1.43
CA GLY A 206 -8.46 6.47 -0.13
C GLY A 206 -9.07 5.49 0.88
N LEU A 207 -8.80 4.19 0.74
CA LEU A 207 -9.36 3.15 1.60
C LEU A 207 -8.45 2.86 2.80
N PRO A 208 -9.01 2.52 3.97
CA PRO A 208 -8.20 2.11 5.11
C PRO A 208 -7.49 0.78 4.82
N ALA A 209 -6.22 0.70 5.19
CA ALA A 209 -5.39 -0.48 5.03
C ALA A 209 -4.46 -0.70 6.22
N THR A 210 -4.44 -1.93 6.73
CA THR A 210 -3.55 -2.34 7.83
C THR A 210 -2.59 -3.42 7.34
N ALA A 211 -1.29 -3.14 7.40
CA ALA A 211 -0.26 -4.12 7.07
C ALA A 211 -0.07 -5.09 8.25
N CYS A 212 -0.18 -6.39 7.98
CA CYS A 212 -0.17 -7.45 8.97
C CYS A 212 1.00 -8.41 8.70
N PRO A 213 1.94 -8.60 9.66
CA PRO A 213 2.97 -9.60 9.54
C PRO A 213 2.37 -11.01 9.62
N LEU A 214 2.88 -11.93 8.80
CA LEU A 214 2.45 -13.34 8.74
C LEU A 214 3.60 -14.32 9.03
N GLY A 215 4.56 -13.87 9.84
CA GLY A 215 5.77 -14.60 10.18
C GLY A 215 6.96 -14.29 9.28
N LEU A 216 7.96 -15.15 9.35
CA LEU A 216 9.22 -15.04 8.62
C LEU A 216 9.25 -16.01 7.44
N ASN A 217 9.90 -15.61 6.35
CA ASN A 217 10.22 -16.50 5.24
C ASN A 217 11.40 -17.43 5.59
N LYS A 218 11.79 -18.32 4.66
CA LYS A 218 12.91 -19.26 4.85
C LYS A 218 14.26 -18.58 5.13
N GLN A 219 14.43 -17.32 4.75
CA GLN A 219 15.63 -16.53 5.01
C GLN A 219 15.55 -15.73 6.33
N GLY A 220 14.48 -15.91 7.12
CA GLY A 220 14.27 -15.21 8.37
C GLY A 220 13.79 -13.77 8.22
N LEU A 221 13.34 -13.37 7.02
CA LEU A 221 12.82 -12.02 6.75
C LEU A 221 11.30 -11.96 6.95
N PRO A 222 10.77 -10.88 7.56
CA PRO A 222 9.33 -10.70 7.71
C PRO A 222 8.61 -10.64 6.36
N ILE A 223 7.50 -11.36 6.27
CA ILE A 223 6.54 -11.27 5.16
C ILE A 223 5.16 -10.94 5.70
N GLY A 224 4.31 -10.37 4.86
CA GLY A 224 2.99 -9.93 5.28
C GLY A 224 2.06 -9.59 4.14
N ILE A 225 0.83 -9.29 4.52
CA ILE A 225 -0.24 -8.83 3.63
C ILE A 225 -0.83 -7.56 4.19
N GLN A 226 -1.51 -6.80 3.34
CA GLN A 226 -2.35 -5.69 3.77
C GLN A 226 -3.81 -6.12 3.77
N VAL A 227 -4.52 -5.66 4.79
CA VAL A 227 -5.94 -5.87 5.01
C VAL A 227 -6.63 -4.55 4.70
N VAL A 228 -7.44 -4.52 3.64
CA VAL A 228 -8.13 -3.33 3.14
C VAL A 228 -9.62 -3.45 3.42
N ALA A 229 -10.27 -2.38 3.87
CA ALA A 229 -11.72 -2.36 4.10
C ALA A 229 -12.39 -1.16 3.42
N GLY A 230 -13.74 -1.10 3.50
CA GLY A 230 -14.50 0.04 3.01
C GLY A 230 -14.14 1.35 3.73
N LEU A 231 -14.47 2.48 3.10
CA LEU A 231 -14.20 3.80 3.67
C LEU A 231 -14.78 3.92 5.10
N PHE A 232 -13.96 4.41 6.03
CA PHE A 232 -14.27 4.54 7.47
C PHE A 232 -14.59 3.22 8.20
N GLN A 233 -14.24 2.07 7.62
CA GLN A 233 -14.37 0.76 8.28
C GLN A 233 -13.02 0.27 8.83
N ASP A 234 -12.19 1.18 9.33
CA ASP A 234 -10.88 0.90 9.94
C ASP A 234 -10.97 -0.19 11.01
N ARG A 235 -12.04 -0.19 11.80
CA ARG A 235 -12.35 -1.25 12.78
C ARG A 235 -12.24 -2.67 12.22
N LEU A 236 -12.60 -2.89 10.94
CA LEU A 236 -12.52 -4.20 10.29
C LEU A 236 -11.07 -4.59 10.03
N THR A 237 -10.28 -3.65 9.49
CA THR A 237 -8.86 -3.91 9.20
C THR A 237 -8.08 -4.21 10.49
N LEU A 238 -8.41 -3.51 11.58
CA LEU A 238 -7.79 -3.71 12.88
C LEU A 238 -8.23 -5.01 13.56
N ALA A 239 -9.53 -5.35 13.51
CA ALA A 239 -10.03 -6.60 14.07
C ALA A 239 -9.43 -7.83 13.35
N ILE A 240 -9.29 -7.76 12.02
CA ILE A 240 -8.62 -8.80 11.25
C ILE A 240 -7.12 -8.84 11.58
N ALA A 241 -6.47 -7.69 11.77
CA ALA A 241 -5.05 -7.65 12.17
C ALA A 241 -4.83 -8.34 13.52
N GLU A 242 -5.68 -8.09 14.51
CA GLU A 242 -5.65 -8.80 15.81
C GLU A 242 -5.89 -10.30 15.65
N GLU A 243 -6.83 -10.69 14.79
CA GLU A 243 -7.13 -12.11 14.55
C GLU A 243 -5.97 -12.84 13.85
N LEU A 244 -5.30 -12.16 12.91
CA LEU A 244 -4.09 -12.67 12.26
C LEU A 244 -2.92 -12.77 13.25
N GLU A 245 -2.76 -11.77 14.12
CA GLU A 245 -1.75 -11.81 15.18
C GLU A 245 -1.93 -13.04 16.09
N ARG A 246 -3.18 -13.35 16.49
CA ARG A 246 -3.49 -14.56 17.29
C ARG A 246 -3.20 -15.86 16.54
N GLY A 247 -3.56 -15.93 15.26
CA GLY A 247 -3.42 -17.14 14.44
C GLY A 247 -1.98 -17.42 13.97
N PHE A 248 -1.16 -16.38 13.82
CA PHE A 248 0.15 -16.46 13.17
C PHE A 248 1.32 -15.96 14.03
N GLY A 249 1.07 -15.54 15.27
CA GLY A 249 2.09 -15.18 16.25
C GLY A 249 2.59 -13.74 16.19
N GLY A 250 2.09 -12.93 15.24
CA GLY A 250 2.34 -11.49 15.19
C GLY A 250 3.81 -11.10 14.95
N TRP A 251 4.21 -10.00 15.58
CA TRP A 251 5.58 -9.48 15.52
C TRP A 251 6.55 -10.30 16.36
N VAL A 252 7.70 -10.63 15.77
CA VAL A 252 8.83 -11.28 16.45
C VAL A 252 10.01 -10.31 16.47
N PRO A 253 10.67 -10.10 17.63
CA PRO A 253 11.85 -9.25 17.71
C PRO A 253 12.97 -9.78 16.78
N PRO A 254 13.67 -8.91 16.04
CA PRO A 254 14.84 -9.33 15.29
C PRO A 254 15.94 -9.80 16.26
N ALA A 255 16.72 -10.80 15.85
CA ALA A 255 17.87 -11.24 16.62
C ALA A 255 18.85 -10.07 16.79
N ILE A 256 19.22 -9.77 18.03
CA ILE A 256 20.28 -8.79 18.31
C ILE A 256 21.60 -9.48 18.00
N VAL A 257 22.21 -9.14 16.87
CA VAL A 257 23.57 -9.53 16.56
C VAL A 257 24.47 -8.50 17.24
N ALA A 258 25.05 -8.89 18.38
CA ALA A 258 26.01 -8.10 19.15
C ALA A 258 27.42 -8.18 18.53
#